data_AF-A0A7Z9TS69-F1
#
_entry.id   AF-A0A7Z9TS69-F1
#
_cell.length_a   1.000
_cell.length_b   1.000
_cell.length_c   1.000
_cell.angle_alpha   90.00
_cell.angle_beta   90.00
_cell.angle_gamma   90.00
#
_symmetry.space_group_name_H-M   'P 1'
#
loop_
_entity.id
_entity.type
_entity.pdbx_description
1 polymer ?
#
loop_
_entity_poly.entity_id
_entity_poly.type
_entity_poly.pdbx_seq_one_letter_code
_entity_poly.pdbx_strand_id
1 'polypeptide(L)' 'MKNSKEIRQEFISFFEDRGHRFVRSAPVVPNDDPTLLFSNSG' A
#
# COMPACT_ATOMS: atom_id res chain seq x y z
N MET A 1 10.86 -2.42 21.26
CA MET A 1 9.79 -1.59 20.67
C MET A 1 9.95 -1.68 19.16
N LYS A 2 8.87 -1.92 18.40
CA LYS A 2 8.98 -2.08 16.94
C LYS A 2 9.24 -0.73 16.27
N ASN A 3 10.07 -0.70 15.24
CA ASN A 3 10.26 0.47 14.38
C ASN A 3 9.23 0.53 13.24
N SER A 4 9.14 1.66 12.55
CA SER A 4 8.13 1.88 11.50
C SER A 4 8.25 0.92 10.32
N LYS A 5 9.45 0.44 9.99
CA LYS A 5 9.65 -0.55 8.92
C LYS A 5 9.13 -1.92 9.35
N GLU A 6 9.38 -2.31 10.60
CA GLU A 6 8.90 -3.57 11.17
C GLU A 6 7.37 -3.63 11.22
N ILE A 7 6.71 -2.55 11.67
CA ILE A 7 5.24 -2.47 11.74
C ILE A 7 4.62 -2.60 10.34
N ARG A 8 5.20 -1.94 9.34
CA ARG A 8 4.74 -2.04 7.94
C ARG A 8 4.84 -3.47 7.42
N GLN A 9 5.96 -4.14 7.69
CA GLN A 9 6.17 -5.50 7.21
C GLN A 9 5.20 -6.48 7.87
N GLU A 10 4.96 -6.33 9.17
CA GLU A 10 4.02 -7.18 9.91
C GLU A 10 2.57 -7.04 9.40
N PHE A 11 2.13 -5.82 9.08
CA PHE A 11 0.83 -5.61 8.46
C PHE A 11 0.70 -6.34 7.12
N ILE A 12 1.70 -6.22 6.24
CA ILE A 12 1.71 -6.90 4.95
C ILE A 12 1.66 -8.42 5.15
N SER A 13 2.55 -8.97 5.98
CA SER A 13 2.63 -10.42 6.21
C SER A 13 1.36 -10.99 6.83
N PHE A 14 0.70 -10.27 7.75
CA PHE A 14 -0.59 -10.70 8.33
C PHE A 14 -1.67 -10.96 7.26
N PHE A 15 -1.73 -10.12 6.22
CA PHE A 15 -2.68 -10.25 5.14
C PHE A 15 -2.22 -11.27 4.08
N GLU A 16 -0.92 -11.36 3.80
CA GLU A 16 -0.38 -12.40 2.91
C GLU A 16 -0.67 -13.81 3.43
N ASP A 17 -0.51 -14.05 4.74
CA ASP A 17 -0.84 -15.33 5.39
C ASP A 17 -2.33 -15.71 5.28
N ARG A 18 -3.19 -14.73 4.97
CA ARG A 18 -4.64 -14.90 4.75
C ARG A 18 -5.04 -14.95 3.28
N GLY A 19 -4.05 -15.03 2.39
CA GLY A 19 -4.27 -15.16 0.95
C GLY A 19 -4.43 -13.83 0.21
N HIS A 20 -4.16 -12.68 0.85
CA HIS A 20 -4.08 -11.42 0.13
C HIS A 20 -2.75 -11.33 -0.62
N ARG A 21 -2.77 -10.84 -1.85
CA ARG A 21 -1.55 -10.58 -2.62
C ARG A 21 -0.99 -9.21 -2.26
N PHE A 22 0.29 -9.14 -1.92
CA PHE A 22 0.97 -7.85 -1.84
C PHE A 22 1.05 -7.19 -3.22
N VAL A 23 0.56 -5.95 -3.30
CA VAL A 23 0.68 -5.08 -4.46
C VAL A 23 1.40 -3.81 -4.02
N ARG A 24 2.39 -3.38 -4.80
CA ARG A 24 3.14 -2.15 -4.52
C ARG A 24 2.19 -0.95 -4.61
N SER A 25 2.48 0.08 -3.80
CA SER A 25 1.78 1.37 -3.87
C SER A 25 1.79 1.89 -5.31
N ALA A 26 0.64 2.40 -5.75
CA ALA A 26 0.53 3.13 -7.00
C ALA A 26 1.35 4.44 -6.95
N PRO A 27 1.66 5.04 -8.13
CA PRO A 27 2.30 6.35 -8.21
C PRO A 27 1.48 7.45 -7.52
N VAL A 28 2.16 8.55 -7.17
CA VAL A 28 1.52 9.73 -6.58
C VAL A 28 0.58 10.44 -7.57
N VAL A 29 0.94 10.43 -8.86
CA VAL A 29 0.13 11.00 -9.95
C VAL A 29 -0.65 9.86 -10.61
N PRO A 30 -2.00 9.92 -10.64
CA PRO A 30 -2.83 8.93 -11.33
C PRO A 30 -2.57 8.93 -12.83
N ASN A 31 -2.50 7.75 -13.44
CA ASN A 31 -2.25 7.63 -14.89
C ASN A 31 -3.53 7.75 -15.73
N ASP A 32 -4.65 7.23 -15.23
CA ASP A 32 -5.87 6.99 -16.03
C ASP A 32 -7.12 7.69 -15.49
N ASP A 33 -6.96 8.56 -14.47
CA ASP A 33 -8.07 9.33 -13.90
C ASP A 33 -7.81 10.83 -14.05
N PRO A 34 -8.42 11.50 -15.06
CA PRO A 34 -8.24 12.93 -15.28
C PRO A 34 -8.97 13.80 -14.25
N THR A 35 -9.80 13.21 -13.38
CA THR A 35 -10.55 13.92 -12.34
C THR A 35 -9.81 13.96 -11.00
N LEU A 36 -8.82 13.08 -10.82
CA LEU A 36 -8.04 12.96 -9.59
C LEU A 36 -6.66 13.61 -9.74
N LEU A 37 -6.35 14.60 -8.90
CA LEU A 37 -5.07 15.31 -8.97
C LEU A 37 -3.89 14.48 -8.41
N PHE A 38 -4.07 13.83 -7.26
CA PHE A 38 -3.08 12.97 -6.62
C PHE A 38 -3.74 11.77 -5.94
N SER A 39 -3.03 10.64 -5.87
CA SER A 39 -3.46 9.44 -5.13
C SER A 39 -3.72 9.78 -3.66
N ASN A 40 -4.98 9.73 -3.26
CA ASN A 40 -5.44 10.07 -1.90
C ASN A 40 -5.71 8.83 -1.03
N SER A 41 -5.68 7.65 -1.65
CA SER A 41 -5.96 6.35 -1.06
C SER A 41 -5.10 5.28 -1.75
N GLY A 42 -4.88 4.19 -1.03
CA GLY A 42 -4.22 2.98 -1.52
C GLY A 42 -5.15 1.79 -1.48
#